data_AF-B0E3Y4-F1
#
_entry.id   AF-B0E3Y4-F1
#
_cell.length_a   1.000
_cell.length_b   1.000
_cell.length_c   1.000
_cell.angle_alpha   90.00
_cell.angle_beta   90.00
_cell.angle_gamma   90.00
#
_symmetry.space_group_name_H-M   'P 1'
#
loop_
_entity.id
_entity.type
_entity.pdbx_description
1 polymer ?
#
loop_
_entity_poly.entity_id
_entity_poly.type
_entity_poly.pdbx_seq_one_letter_code
_entity_poly.pdbx_strand_id
1 'polypeptide(L)'
;MDPRLWKGPVAPVNAVVDTINININTLTSPLKASALPSPPTPHSLPSLPVDPLVISAPPPSTVSGSVLATNPPPPPSSDESPLSVIGAQDDSWPSWFTDAHRLLSSQDLGREYTSLINKFTELEKRTAFTPGGRSAGFGSDNRPPEVHYWISRGRAIQPKISNIADFKDSWWRWWKGLQPTWRAVSEVEGLLDRTHRPVSMGGHDWSTINKHGRNAFFSVLATLLWWGAASTKPPIEDSSWMAAVEDVGWVLDGLLGVHTPPAPTSKPSRSRRR
;
A
#
# COMPACT_ATOMS: atom_id res chain seq x y z
N MET A 1 -13.21 -46.94 3.30
CA MET A 1 -13.44 -45.73 2.50
C MET A 1 -12.81 -45.95 1.14
N ASP A 2 -13.59 -45.86 0.07
CA ASP A 2 -13.27 -46.33 -1.29
C ASP A 2 -12.68 -45.19 -2.16
N PRO A 3 -11.51 -45.36 -2.80
CA PRO A 3 -10.81 -44.31 -3.55
C PRO A 3 -11.33 -44.04 -4.98
N ARG A 4 -12.56 -44.46 -5.33
CA ARG A 4 -13.11 -44.32 -6.70
C ARG A 4 -14.07 -43.14 -6.93
N LEU A 5 -14.19 -42.21 -5.98
CA LEU A 5 -15.12 -41.07 -6.06
C LEU A 5 -14.58 -39.82 -6.79
N TRP A 6 -13.42 -39.89 -7.46
CA TRP A 6 -12.80 -38.77 -8.17
C TRP A 6 -12.67 -39.00 -9.68
N LYS A 7 -13.79 -39.29 -10.34
CA LYS A 7 -13.92 -39.08 -11.79
C LYS A 7 -15.20 -38.32 -12.09
N GLY A 8 -15.08 -37.00 -12.28
CA GLY A 8 -16.12 -36.17 -12.89
C GLY A 8 -16.16 -36.38 -14.41
N PRO A 9 -17.26 -36.02 -15.09
CA PRO A 9 -17.54 -36.45 -16.45
C PRO A 9 -16.75 -35.66 -17.50
N VAL A 10 -16.21 -36.39 -18.47
CA VAL A 10 -15.65 -35.88 -19.72
C VAL A 10 -16.80 -35.59 -20.68
N ALA A 11 -16.92 -34.36 -21.17
CA ALA A 11 -17.85 -33.99 -22.25
C ALA A 11 -17.07 -33.69 -23.55
N PRO A 12 -17.64 -34.02 -24.72
CA PRO A 12 -16.90 -34.12 -25.98
C PRO A 12 -16.84 -32.79 -26.76
N VAL A 13 -15.88 -32.76 -27.69
CA VAL A 13 -15.58 -31.69 -28.64
C VAL A 13 -16.52 -31.78 -29.85
N ASN A 14 -16.98 -30.62 -30.34
CA ASN A 14 -17.70 -30.30 -31.60
C ASN A 14 -19.23 -30.10 -31.55
N ALA A 15 -19.65 -28.83 -31.63
CA ALA A 15 -20.80 -28.32 -32.41
C ALA A 15 -20.67 -26.78 -32.46
N VAL A 16 -20.18 -26.22 -33.58
CA VAL A 16 -20.92 -25.50 -34.63
C VAL A 16 -21.61 -24.20 -34.15
N VAL A 17 -21.02 -23.10 -34.62
CA VAL A 17 -21.54 -21.76 -34.98
C VAL A 17 -23.03 -21.51 -34.73
N ASP A 18 -23.33 -20.45 -33.97
CA ASP A 18 -24.40 -19.50 -34.34
C ASP A 18 -24.08 -18.08 -33.83
N THR A 19 -24.06 -17.17 -34.79
CA THR A 19 -23.92 -15.72 -34.64
C THR A 19 -25.24 -15.13 -34.15
N ILE A 20 -25.25 -14.40 -33.04
CA ILE A 20 -26.40 -13.57 -32.65
C ILE A 20 -25.99 -12.09 -32.67
N ASN A 21 -26.44 -11.42 -33.73
CA ASN A 21 -26.55 -9.97 -33.83
C ASN A 21 -27.58 -9.47 -32.81
N ILE A 22 -27.24 -8.44 -32.02
CA ILE A 22 -28.24 -7.65 -31.29
C ILE A 22 -28.29 -6.26 -31.94
N ASN A 23 -29.36 -6.09 -32.71
CA ASN A 23 -29.82 -4.85 -33.32
C ASN A 23 -30.44 -3.96 -32.24
N ILE A 24 -29.91 -2.76 -32.02
CA ILE A 24 -30.52 -1.77 -31.14
C ILE A 24 -31.04 -0.63 -32.03
N ASN A 25 -32.30 -0.73 -32.43
CA ASN A 25 -33.03 0.40 -33.00
C ASN A 25 -34.38 0.58 -32.31
N THR A 26 -34.53 1.82 -31.82
CA THR A 26 -35.74 2.63 -31.76
C THR A 26 -36.88 2.22 -30.82
N LEU A 27 -37.05 3.02 -29.76
CA LEU A 27 -38.32 3.71 -29.51
C LEU A 27 -38.03 5.09 -28.88
N THR A 28 -38.44 6.11 -29.63
CA THR A 28 -38.30 7.55 -29.34
C THR A 28 -39.69 8.13 -29.00
N SER A 29 -39.71 9.16 -28.14
CA SER A 29 -40.67 10.30 -28.07
C SER A 29 -41.84 10.25 -27.05
N PRO A 30 -42.42 11.40 -26.62
CA PRO A 30 -41.83 12.75 -26.44
C PRO A 30 -42.33 13.60 -25.22
N LEU A 31 -41.56 14.68 -24.93
CA LEU A 31 -41.90 16.04 -24.46
C LEU A 31 -42.66 16.30 -23.13
N LYS A 32 -42.03 17.13 -22.26
CA LYS A 32 -42.58 18.46 -21.93
C LYS A 32 -41.46 19.45 -21.56
N ALA A 33 -41.38 20.53 -22.34
CA ALA A 33 -40.51 21.69 -22.12
C ALA A 33 -41.18 22.70 -21.17
N SER A 34 -40.38 23.38 -20.36
CA SER A 34 -40.74 24.71 -19.83
C SER A 34 -39.48 25.55 -19.75
N ALA A 35 -39.59 26.78 -20.24
CA ALA A 35 -38.50 27.68 -20.59
C ALA A 35 -37.96 28.52 -19.40
N LEU A 36 -36.76 29.07 -19.67
CA LEU A 36 -35.86 29.95 -18.92
C LEU A 36 -36.51 31.23 -18.36
N PRO A 37 -35.85 31.93 -17.39
CA PRO A 37 -34.95 33.04 -17.77
C PRO A 37 -33.64 33.15 -16.96
N SER A 38 -32.53 33.52 -17.61
CA SER A 38 -31.28 34.06 -17.02
C SER A 38 -31.48 35.54 -16.65
N PRO A 39 -30.80 36.13 -15.63
CA PRO A 39 -29.45 36.75 -15.79
C PRO A 39 -28.71 36.96 -14.41
N PRO A 40 -27.73 37.88 -14.20
CA PRO A 40 -26.66 38.43 -15.05
C PRO A 40 -25.23 38.18 -14.49
N THR A 41 -24.25 38.37 -15.37
CA THR A 41 -22.83 38.59 -15.07
C THR A 41 -22.58 39.90 -14.30
N PRO A 42 -21.65 39.93 -13.33
CA PRO A 42 -20.98 41.15 -12.91
C PRO A 42 -19.55 41.20 -13.46
N HIS A 43 -19.41 42.06 -14.46
CA HIS A 43 -18.34 43.05 -14.67
C HIS A 43 -16.93 42.78 -14.12
N SER A 44 -16.02 42.75 -15.09
CA SER A 44 -14.59 43.02 -15.00
C SER A 44 -14.25 44.19 -14.07
N LEU A 45 -13.30 43.97 -13.16
CA LEU A 45 -12.57 45.03 -12.46
C LEU A 45 -11.28 45.36 -13.25
N PRO A 46 -10.92 46.65 -13.37
CA PRO A 46 -9.81 47.10 -14.20
C PRO A 46 -8.45 46.89 -13.52
N SER A 47 -7.48 46.44 -14.32
CA SER A 47 -6.05 46.47 -14.04
C SER A 47 -5.58 47.92 -13.91
N LEU A 48 -4.90 48.25 -12.81
CA LEU A 48 -4.18 49.51 -12.63
C LEU A 48 -2.72 49.40 -13.09
N PRO A 49 -2.09 50.53 -13.43
CA PRO A 49 -1.18 50.60 -14.57
C PRO A 49 0.27 50.29 -14.24
N VAL A 50 0.94 49.77 -15.27
CA VAL A 50 2.39 49.77 -15.44
C VAL A 50 2.82 51.22 -15.69
N ASP A 51 3.84 51.70 -14.99
CA ASP A 51 4.72 52.73 -15.54
C ASP A 51 6.19 52.38 -15.29
N PRO A 52 7.07 52.66 -16.27
CA PRO A 52 8.43 52.15 -16.33
C PRO A 52 9.44 53.19 -15.80
N LEU A 53 10.51 52.72 -15.16
CA LEU A 53 11.76 53.48 -15.13
C LEU A 53 12.91 52.62 -15.65
N VAL A 54 13.28 53.01 -16.86
CA VAL A 54 14.48 52.72 -17.62
C VAL A 54 15.71 53.25 -16.86
N ILE A 55 16.87 52.68 -17.17
CA ILE A 55 18.20 53.32 -17.34
C ILE A 55 19.34 52.60 -16.56
N SER A 56 20.00 51.74 -17.34
CA SER A 56 21.46 51.67 -17.57
C SER A 56 22.40 50.98 -16.57
N ALA A 57 22.99 49.88 -17.06
CA ALA A 57 24.41 49.53 -16.86
C ALA A 57 25.33 50.54 -17.57
N PRO A 58 26.58 50.75 -17.11
CA PRO A 58 27.75 50.07 -17.71
C PRO A 58 28.94 49.89 -16.70
N PRO A 59 30.21 49.66 -17.12
CA PRO A 59 30.81 48.41 -17.61
C PRO A 59 32.03 47.99 -16.71
N PRO A 60 32.82 46.94 -17.07
CA PRO A 60 33.82 46.33 -16.17
C PRO A 60 35.22 46.94 -16.34
N SER A 61 36.03 46.91 -15.27
CA SER A 61 37.46 47.21 -15.33
C SER A 61 38.29 46.23 -14.49
N THR A 62 39.15 45.53 -15.21
CA THR A 62 40.24 44.62 -14.85
C THR A 62 41.37 45.35 -14.13
N VAL A 63 41.94 44.79 -13.05
CA VAL A 63 43.39 44.88 -12.73
C VAL A 63 43.87 43.61 -12.02
N SER A 64 45.06 43.21 -12.44
CA SER A 64 45.84 41.99 -12.20
C SER A 64 46.68 42.02 -10.90
N GLY A 65 47.16 40.84 -10.47
CA GLY A 65 48.22 40.65 -9.46
C GLY A 65 47.99 39.44 -8.56
N SER A 66 48.22 38.19 -9.00
CA SER A 66 49.50 37.45 -9.09
C SER A 66 50.04 36.87 -7.74
N VAL A 67 50.07 35.52 -7.70
CA VAL A 67 50.89 34.54 -6.93
C VAL A 67 50.78 34.55 -5.39
N LEU A 68 50.74 33.42 -4.65
CA LEU A 68 51.43 32.14 -4.77
C LEU A 68 50.80 31.08 -3.83
N ALA A 69 50.75 29.83 -4.30
CA ALA A 69 50.77 28.53 -3.58
C ALA A 69 49.81 28.21 -2.41
N THR A 70 49.02 27.14 -2.56
CA THR A 70 49.23 25.84 -1.87
C THR A 70 48.23 24.77 -2.38
N ASN A 71 48.62 23.51 -2.25
CA ASN A 71 48.17 22.29 -2.94
C ASN A 71 46.66 21.92 -2.90
N PRO A 72 46.18 21.09 -3.85
CA PRO A 72 44.78 20.66 -3.96
C PRO A 72 44.42 19.52 -3.00
N PRO A 73 43.15 19.43 -2.53
CA PRO A 73 42.60 18.20 -1.98
C PRO A 73 42.12 17.23 -3.09
N PRO A 74 42.19 15.90 -2.89
CA PRO A 74 41.89 14.89 -3.92
C PRO A 74 40.39 14.77 -4.23
N PRO A 75 40.02 14.24 -5.42
CA PRO A 75 38.63 14.12 -5.87
C PRO A 75 37.84 13.03 -5.12
N PRO A 76 36.51 13.17 -4.95
CA PRO A 76 35.67 12.07 -4.52
C PRO A 76 35.61 11.01 -5.63
N SER A 77 36.05 9.80 -5.30
CA SER A 77 35.96 8.62 -6.16
C SER A 77 34.50 8.38 -6.52
N SER A 78 34.19 8.56 -7.80
CA SER A 78 32.97 8.03 -8.41
C SER A 78 33.19 6.54 -8.61
N ASP A 79 32.44 5.73 -7.88
CA ASP A 79 32.09 4.39 -8.34
C ASP A 79 30.65 4.12 -7.91
N GLU A 80 29.72 4.71 -8.67
CA GLU A 80 28.37 4.20 -8.74
C GLU A 80 28.41 2.94 -9.62
N SER A 81 28.12 1.80 -9.01
CA SER A 81 27.52 0.68 -9.72
C SER A 81 26.25 0.26 -8.96
N PRO A 82 25.07 0.51 -9.54
CA PRO A 82 23.79 0.08 -8.99
C PRO A 82 23.53 -1.34 -9.49
N LEU A 83 23.67 -2.33 -8.61
CA LEU A 83 23.20 -3.68 -8.89
C LEU A 83 22.25 -4.12 -7.79
N SER A 84 20.97 -3.86 -8.06
CA SER A 84 19.86 -4.80 -7.91
C SER A 84 20.06 -5.87 -6.83
N VAL A 85 19.63 -5.52 -5.60
CA VAL A 85 19.26 -6.51 -4.59
C VAL A 85 17.94 -7.15 -5.04
N ILE A 86 18.03 -8.01 -6.05
CA ILE A 86 17.02 -9.03 -6.29
C ILE A 86 17.27 -10.06 -5.19
N GLY A 87 16.29 -10.20 -4.29
CA GLY A 87 16.37 -11.09 -3.14
C GLY A 87 16.92 -12.45 -3.54
N ALA A 88 18.01 -12.85 -2.89
CA ALA A 88 18.56 -14.19 -3.02
C ALA A 88 17.43 -15.18 -2.74
N GLN A 89 17.00 -15.90 -3.79
CA GLN A 89 16.14 -17.06 -3.60
C GLN A 89 16.96 -18.08 -2.82
N ASP A 90 16.59 -18.27 -1.57
CA ASP A 90 17.05 -19.39 -0.77
C ASP A 90 16.30 -20.62 -1.28
N ASP A 91 17.00 -21.62 -1.81
CA ASP A 91 16.44 -22.91 -2.29
C ASP A 91 15.71 -23.70 -1.17
N SER A 92 15.51 -23.10 0.01
CA SER A 92 14.90 -23.64 1.22
C SER A 92 13.39 -23.39 1.36
N TRP A 93 12.80 -22.50 0.57
CA TRP A 93 11.38 -22.13 0.75
C TRP A 93 10.42 -23.20 0.21
N PRO A 94 9.36 -23.57 0.96
CA PRO A 94 8.33 -24.44 0.42
C PRO A 94 7.57 -23.73 -0.71
N SER A 95 7.06 -24.51 -1.67
CA SER A 95 6.41 -23.99 -2.89
C SER A 95 5.35 -22.92 -2.63
N TRP A 96 4.56 -23.08 -1.56
CA TRP A 96 3.53 -22.12 -1.21
C TRP A 96 4.07 -20.74 -0.82
N PHE A 97 5.22 -20.71 -0.13
CA PHE A 97 5.84 -19.47 0.28
C PHE A 97 6.56 -18.83 -0.90
N THR A 98 7.19 -19.63 -1.76
CA THR A 98 7.72 -19.17 -3.05
C THR A 98 6.65 -18.50 -3.90
N ASP A 99 5.47 -19.13 -4.01
CA ASP A 99 4.33 -18.57 -4.73
C ASP A 99 3.82 -17.28 -4.08
N ALA A 100 3.69 -17.28 -2.75
CA ALA A 100 3.26 -16.12 -1.99
C ALA A 100 4.23 -14.95 -2.17
N HIS A 101 5.53 -15.16 -1.94
CA HIS A 101 6.54 -14.11 -2.08
C HIS A 101 6.61 -13.58 -3.51
N ARG A 102 6.56 -14.47 -4.52
CA ARG A 102 6.50 -14.05 -5.92
C ARG A 102 5.28 -13.18 -6.21
N LEU A 103 4.10 -13.52 -5.68
CA LEU A 103 2.91 -12.68 -5.81
C LEU A 103 3.12 -11.33 -5.12
N LEU A 104 3.59 -11.33 -3.87
CA LEU A 104 3.76 -10.11 -3.09
C LEU A 104 4.80 -9.17 -3.72
N SER A 105 5.84 -9.69 -4.33
CA SER A 105 6.89 -8.94 -5.04
C SER A 105 6.57 -8.66 -6.51
N SER A 106 5.35 -8.95 -7.00
CA SER A 106 5.02 -8.81 -8.43
C SER A 106 4.94 -7.36 -8.91
N GLN A 107 4.83 -6.39 -7.99
CA GLN A 107 4.76 -4.97 -8.30
C GLN A 107 5.61 -4.18 -7.32
N ASP A 108 6.24 -3.12 -7.81
CA ASP A 108 6.95 -2.15 -6.97
C ASP A 108 5.97 -1.13 -6.41
N LEU A 109 5.61 -1.30 -5.14
CA LEU A 109 4.77 -0.36 -4.38
C LEU A 109 5.57 0.51 -3.40
N GLY A 110 6.90 0.52 -3.54
CA GLY A 110 7.80 1.30 -2.70
C GLY A 110 8.43 0.53 -1.53
N ARG A 111 9.43 1.16 -0.93
CA ARG A 111 10.32 0.57 0.09
C ARG A 111 9.58 0.14 1.36
N GLU A 112 8.51 0.82 1.74
CA GLU A 112 7.72 0.53 2.93
C GLU A 112 6.98 -0.80 2.79
N TYR A 113 6.40 -1.05 1.62
CA TYR A 113 5.76 -2.33 1.32
C TYR A 113 6.79 -3.46 1.13
N THR A 114 7.93 -3.19 0.49
CA THR A 114 9.04 -4.16 0.44
C THR A 114 9.56 -4.51 1.82
N SER A 115 9.67 -3.55 2.74
CA SER A 115 10.01 -3.79 4.14
C SER A 115 8.97 -4.69 4.82
N LEU A 116 7.69 -4.50 4.50
CA LEU A 116 6.60 -5.34 5.01
C LEU A 116 6.74 -6.81 4.57
N ILE A 117 7.07 -7.04 3.30
CA ILE A 117 7.36 -8.39 2.77
C ILE A 117 8.51 -9.03 3.55
N ASN A 118 9.60 -8.29 3.79
CA ASN A 118 10.75 -8.81 4.54
C ASN A 118 10.39 -9.22 5.97
N LYS A 119 9.58 -8.41 6.67
CA LYS A 119 9.09 -8.73 8.03
C LYS A 119 8.19 -9.97 8.02
N PHE A 120 7.32 -10.08 7.02
CA PHE A 120 6.49 -11.26 6.82
C PHE A 120 7.34 -12.52 6.56
N THR A 121 8.37 -12.42 5.73
CA THR A 121 9.33 -13.52 5.48
C THR A 121 10.00 -13.98 6.77
N GLU A 122 10.45 -13.05 7.61
CA GLU A 122 11.06 -13.39 8.91
C GLU A 122 10.06 -14.05 9.86
N LEU A 123 8.80 -13.57 9.91
CA LEU A 123 7.74 -14.19 10.72
C LEU A 123 7.50 -15.64 10.29
N GLU A 124 7.31 -15.89 8.99
CA GLU A 124 7.06 -17.23 8.47
C GLU A 124 8.26 -18.15 8.68
N LYS A 125 9.49 -17.64 8.54
CA LYS A 125 10.73 -18.38 8.82
C LYS A 125 10.78 -18.91 10.26
N ARG A 126 10.36 -18.11 11.26
CA ARG A 126 10.29 -18.54 12.68
C ARG A 126 9.31 -19.70 12.90
N THR A 127 8.34 -19.85 12.02
CA THR A 127 7.35 -20.94 12.04
C THR A 127 7.68 -22.05 11.03
N ALA A 128 8.93 -22.08 10.54
CA ALA A 128 9.41 -23.01 9.52
C ALA A 128 8.53 -23.07 8.27
N PHE A 129 7.90 -21.94 7.91
CA PHE A 129 6.99 -21.81 6.79
C PHE A 129 5.84 -22.84 6.83
N THR A 130 5.34 -23.15 8.01
CA THR A 130 4.19 -24.05 8.15
C THR A 130 2.95 -23.40 7.51
N PRO A 131 2.27 -24.06 6.56
CA PRO A 131 1.22 -23.41 5.76
C PRO A 131 -0.04 -23.04 6.55
N GLY A 132 -0.15 -23.45 7.82
CA GLY A 132 -1.33 -23.31 8.65
C GLY A 132 -2.47 -24.26 8.27
N GLY A 133 -3.29 -24.63 9.26
CA GLY A 133 -4.54 -25.35 9.03
C GLY A 133 -5.65 -24.44 8.45
N ARG A 134 -6.77 -25.02 8.02
CA ARG A 134 -7.91 -24.26 7.44
C ARG A 134 -8.42 -23.18 8.40
N SER A 135 -8.43 -23.45 9.70
CA SER A 135 -8.92 -22.54 10.75
C SER A 135 -7.79 -21.82 11.50
N ALA A 136 -6.53 -21.99 11.10
CA ALA A 136 -5.38 -21.40 11.77
C ALA A 136 -5.09 -19.94 11.35
N GLY A 137 -5.80 -19.44 10.34
CA GLY A 137 -5.64 -18.08 9.84
C GLY A 137 -6.48 -17.04 10.56
N PHE A 138 -6.57 -15.87 9.95
CA PHE A 138 -7.39 -14.77 10.44
C PHE A 138 -8.90 -15.04 10.27
N GLY A 139 -9.70 -14.44 11.15
CA GLY A 139 -11.16 -14.49 11.12
C GLY A 139 -11.74 -13.92 9.83
N SER A 140 -12.98 -14.32 9.52
CA SER A 140 -13.73 -13.85 8.35
C SER A 140 -14.61 -12.63 8.62
N ASP A 141 -14.75 -12.21 9.88
CA ASP A 141 -15.62 -11.10 10.26
C ASP A 141 -15.16 -9.80 9.62
N ASN A 142 -16.09 -9.10 8.96
CA ASN A 142 -15.84 -7.88 8.19
C ASN A 142 -14.81 -7.99 7.06
N ARG A 143 -14.34 -9.21 6.72
CA ARG A 143 -13.37 -9.44 5.67
C ARG A 143 -13.88 -8.91 4.32
N PRO A 144 -13.05 -8.19 3.54
CA PRO A 144 -13.45 -7.76 2.20
C PRO A 144 -13.87 -8.95 1.32
N PRO A 145 -14.96 -8.82 0.54
CA PRO A 145 -15.48 -9.90 -0.30
C PRO A 145 -14.45 -10.41 -1.32
N GLU A 146 -13.55 -9.56 -1.77
CA GLU A 146 -12.42 -9.88 -2.65
C GLU A 146 -11.50 -10.94 -2.03
N VAL A 147 -11.25 -10.87 -0.73
CA VAL A 147 -10.42 -11.84 -0.01
C VAL A 147 -11.13 -13.17 0.09
N HIS A 148 -12.44 -13.15 0.39
CA HIS A 148 -13.25 -14.36 0.41
C HIS A 148 -13.24 -15.04 -0.97
N TYR A 149 -13.50 -14.28 -2.03
CA TYR A 149 -13.45 -14.74 -3.41
C TYR A 149 -12.09 -15.38 -3.73
N TRP A 150 -10.99 -14.67 -3.46
CA TRP A 150 -9.63 -15.13 -3.74
C TRP A 150 -9.28 -16.43 -3.00
N ILE A 151 -9.56 -16.50 -1.70
CA ILE A 151 -9.29 -17.69 -0.88
C ILE A 151 -10.14 -18.88 -1.35
N SER A 152 -11.43 -18.67 -1.66
CA SER A 152 -12.35 -19.74 -2.12
C SER A 152 -11.91 -20.36 -3.46
N ARG A 153 -11.20 -19.60 -4.29
CA ARG A 153 -10.64 -20.03 -5.58
C ARG A 153 -9.19 -20.52 -5.48
N GLY A 154 -8.74 -20.87 -4.28
CA GLY A 154 -7.39 -21.38 -4.08
C GLY A 154 -6.29 -20.36 -4.32
N ARG A 155 -6.61 -19.06 -4.32
CA ARG A 155 -5.68 -17.94 -4.53
C ARG A 155 -5.09 -17.83 -5.94
N ALA A 156 -5.68 -18.51 -6.91
CA ALA A 156 -5.18 -18.55 -8.28
C ALA A 156 -5.46 -17.27 -9.08
N ILE A 157 -6.58 -16.59 -8.81
CA ILE A 157 -7.05 -15.45 -9.60
C ILE A 157 -7.16 -14.23 -8.70
N GLN A 158 -6.29 -13.24 -8.91
CA GLN A 158 -6.37 -11.96 -8.19
C GLN A 158 -7.76 -11.33 -8.39
N PRO A 159 -8.43 -10.90 -7.31
CA PRO A 159 -9.73 -10.24 -7.41
C PRO A 159 -9.60 -8.85 -8.04
N LYS A 160 -10.64 -8.43 -8.76
CA LYS A 160 -10.77 -7.06 -9.25
C LYS A 160 -11.41 -6.19 -8.17
N ILE A 161 -10.75 -5.10 -7.78
CA ILE A 161 -11.33 -4.08 -6.91
C ILE A 161 -12.18 -3.15 -7.79
N SER A 162 -13.50 -3.26 -7.70
CA SER A 162 -14.43 -2.42 -8.47
C SER A 162 -14.67 -1.05 -7.85
N ASN A 163 -14.71 -0.99 -6.52
CA ASN A 163 -14.85 0.25 -5.76
C ASN A 163 -13.78 0.29 -4.68
N ILE A 164 -12.79 1.17 -4.88
CA ILE A 164 -11.68 1.30 -3.94
C ILE A 164 -12.12 1.88 -2.60
N ALA A 165 -13.16 2.73 -2.55
CA ALA A 165 -13.65 3.30 -1.30
C ALA A 165 -14.27 2.22 -0.40
N ASP A 166 -15.16 1.38 -0.95
CA ASP A 166 -15.77 0.28 -0.21
C ASP A 166 -14.72 -0.76 0.25
N PHE A 167 -13.72 -1.00 -0.61
CA PHE A 167 -12.60 -1.87 -0.27
C PHE A 167 -11.80 -1.32 0.92
N LYS A 168 -11.44 -0.03 0.91
CA LYS A 168 -10.73 0.64 2.02
C LYS A 168 -11.49 0.51 3.33
N ASP A 169 -12.78 0.80 3.30
CA ASP A 169 -13.64 0.77 4.47
C ASP A 169 -13.80 -0.63 5.05
N SER A 170 -14.03 -1.64 4.21
CA SER A 170 -14.10 -3.03 4.64
C SER A 170 -12.74 -3.56 5.12
N TRP A 171 -11.64 -3.17 4.47
CA TRP A 171 -10.29 -3.53 4.87
C TRP A 171 -9.96 -3.03 6.27
N TRP A 172 -10.24 -1.75 6.55
CA TRP A 172 -9.99 -1.19 7.89
C TRP A 172 -10.87 -1.83 8.96
N ARG A 173 -12.16 -2.09 8.68
CA ARG A 173 -13.03 -2.82 9.61
C ARG A 173 -12.50 -4.21 9.92
N TRP A 174 -12.07 -4.95 8.89
CA TRP A 174 -11.46 -6.25 9.05
C TRP A 174 -10.17 -6.17 9.87
N TRP A 175 -9.23 -5.32 9.46
CA TRP A 175 -7.92 -5.19 10.12
C TRP A 175 -8.03 -4.82 11.58
N LYS A 176 -8.92 -3.88 11.94
CA LYS A 176 -9.22 -3.50 13.33
C LYS A 176 -9.81 -4.65 14.12
N GLY A 177 -10.72 -5.44 13.53
CA GLY A 177 -11.30 -6.62 14.16
C GLY A 177 -10.31 -7.76 14.42
N LEU A 178 -9.17 -7.80 13.72
CA LEU A 178 -8.10 -8.76 13.97
C LEU A 178 -7.16 -8.35 15.11
N GLN A 179 -7.20 -7.09 15.55
CA GLN A 179 -6.27 -6.59 16.54
C GLN A 179 -6.55 -7.16 17.93
N PRO A 180 -5.50 -7.37 18.75
CA PRO A 180 -5.69 -7.73 20.14
C PRO A 180 -6.53 -6.72 20.91
N THR A 181 -7.31 -7.18 21.88
CA THR A 181 -8.22 -6.34 22.69
C THR A 181 -7.50 -5.23 23.45
N TRP A 182 -6.26 -5.46 23.91
CA TRP A 182 -5.47 -4.43 24.60
C TRP A 182 -5.16 -3.22 23.73
N ARG A 183 -5.28 -3.34 22.40
CA ARG A 183 -5.06 -2.23 21.48
C ARG A 183 -6.24 -1.26 21.45
N ALA A 184 -7.45 -1.73 21.81
CA ALA A 184 -8.66 -0.92 21.91
C ALA A 184 -8.99 -0.11 20.62
N VAL A 185 -8.77 -0.70 19.45
CA VAL A 185 -8.96 -0.03 18.14
C VAL A 185 -10.23 -0.44 17.39
N SER A 186 -11.07 -1.33 17.91
CA SER A 186 -12.26 -1.81 17.18
C SER A 186 -13.23 -0.69 16.82
N GLU A 187 -13.43 0.26 17.74
CA GLU A 187 -14.37 1.38 17.62
C GLU A 187 -13.76 2.65 17.02
N VAL A 188 -12.47 2.65 16.68
CA VAL A 188 -11.82 3.83 16.09
C VAL A 188 -12.40 4.07 14.69
N GLU A 189 -12.88 5.28 14.42
CA GLU A 189 -13.36 5.65 13.09
C GLU A 189 -12.20 5.87 12.11
N GLY A 190 -12.36 5.42 10.86
CA GLY A 190 -11.34 5.61 9.83
C GLY A 190 -10.08 4.76 10.02
N LEU A 191 -8.94 5.36 9.66
CA LEU A 191 -7.61 4.74 9.64
C LEU A 191 -6.95 4.73 11.02
N LEU A 192 -5.99 3.82 11.21
CA LEU A 192 -5.10 3.85 12.37
C LEU A 192 -3.81 4.57 12.03
N ASP A 193 -3.36 5.41 12.95
CA ASP A 193 -2.08 6.11 12.88
C ASP A 193 -1.21 5.82 14.11
N ARG A 194 -0.11 6.56 14.26
CA ARG A 194 0.84 6.40 15.36
C ARG A 194 0.23 6.69 16.74
N THR A 195 -0.84 7.49 16.83
CA THR A 195 -1.49 7.82 18.11
C THR A 195 -2.24 6.62 18.71
N HIS A 196 -2.56 5.63 17.87
CA HIS A 196 -3.24 4.38 18.24
C HIS A 196 -2.27 3.26 18.63
N ARG A 197 -1.00 3.58 18.86
CA ARG A 197 0.06 2.63 19.20
C ARG A 197 0.56 2.91 20.62
N PRO A 198 0.75 1.89 21.48
CA PRO A 198 1.37 2.08 22.78
C PRO A 198 2.81 2.58 22.65
N VAL A 199 3.27 3.30 23.67
CA VAL A 199 4.65 3.83 23.74
C VAL A 199 5.70 2.71 23.81
N SER A 200 5.33 1.55 24.36
CA SER A 200 6.18 0.36 24.43
C SER A 200 5.41 -0.84 23.89
N MET A 201 6.10 -1.70 23.12
CA MET A 201 5.52 -2.95 22.62
C MET A 201 5.69 -4.13 23.58
N GLY A 202 6.47 -3.96 24.66
CA GLY A 202 6.75 -5.02 25.63
C GLY A 202 5.56 -5.30 26.56
N GLY A 203 5.37 -6.57 26.92
CA GLY A 203 4.38 -7.00 27.92
C GLY A 203 2.94 -7.12 27.43
N HIS A 204 2.69 -6.92 26.13
CA HIS A 204 1.38 -7.10 25.53
C HIS A 204 1.17 -8.52 24.99
N ASP A 205 -0.05 -9.04 25.11
CA ASP A 205 -0.40 -10.37 24.59
C ASP A 205 -0.74 -10.30 23.09
N TRP A 206 0.17 -10.77 22.26
CA TRP A 206 0.00 -10.82 20.82
C TRP A 206 -0.66 -12.12 20.32
N SER A 207 -1.01 -13.06 21.20
CA SER A 207 -1.48 -14.41 20.86
C SER A 207 -2.63 -14.43 19.84
N THR A 208 -3.54 -13.45 19.90
CA THR A 208 -4.70 -13.36 19.02
C THR A 208 -4.31 -13.10 17.55
N ILE A 209 -3.32 -12.24 17.31
CA ILE A 209 -2.87 -11.85 15.96
C ILE A 209 -1.59 -12.58 15.54
N ASN A 210 -0.93 -13.30 16.45
CA ASN A 210 0.23 -14.15 16.16
C ASN A 210 -0.20 -15.41 15.39
N LYS A 211 -0.46 -15.24 14.10
CA LYS A 211 -0.88 -16.27 13.15
C LYS A 211 0.13 -16.32 12.00
N HIS A 212 0.29 -17.50 11.41
CA HIS A 212 1.21 -17.76 10.30
C HIS A 212 0.53 -18.59 9.20
N GLY A 213 1.22 -18.73 8.07
CA GLY A 213 0.79 -19.53 6.94
C GLY A 213 -0.17 -18.82 5.99
N ARG A 214 -0.80 -19.60 5.11
CA ARG A 214 -1.49 -19.12 3.90
C ARG A 214 -2.72 -18.24 4.16
N ASN A 215 -3.28 -18.31 5.36
CA ASN A 215 -4.51 -17.63 5.76
C ASN A 215 -4.29 -16.51 6.79
N ALA A 216 -3.03 -16.21 7.11
CA ALA A 216 -2.67 -15.17 8.06
C ALA A 216 -2.17 -13.92 7.31
N PHE A 217 -0.97 -13.43 7.64
CA PHE A 217 -0.40 -12.22 7.08
C PHE A 217 -0.24 -12.24 5.56
N PHE A 218 -0.08 -13.41 4.93
CA PHE A 218 -0.09 -13.48 3.47
C PHE A 218 -1.36 -12.87 2.86
N SER A 219 -2.53 -13.14 3.46
CA SER A 219 -3.79 -12.58 2.96
C SER A 219 -3.86 -11.07 3.16
N VAL A 220 -3.31 -10.55 4.27
CA VAL A 220 -3.25 -9.10 4.54
C VAL A 220 -2.31 -8.40 3.57
N LEU A 221 -1.12 -8.93 3.34
CA LEU A 221 -0.17 -8.33 2.39
C LEU A 221 -0.70 -8.39 0.95
N ALA A 222 -1.35 -9.49 0.56
CA ALA A 222 -1.99 -9.59 -0.75
C ALA A 222 -3.07 -8.52 -0.93
N THR A 223 -3.88 -8.22 0.08
CA THR A 223 -4.86 -7.13 -0.01
C THR A 223 -4.22 -5.76 -0.17
N LEU A 224 -3.08 -5.51 0.47
CA LEU A 224 -2.34 -4.25 0.32
C LEU A 224 -1.72 -4.12 -1.08
N LEU A 225 -1.26 -5.23 -1.67
CA LEU A 225 -0.84 -5.28 -3.07
C LEU A 225 -1.98 -4.85 -4.01
N TRP A 226 -3.16 -5.47 -3.86
CA TRP A 226 -4.30 -5.19 -4.73
C TRP A 226 -4.77 -3.75 -4.59
N TRP A 227 -4.83 -3.25 -3.36
CA TRP A 227 -5.17 -1.86 -3.08
C TRP A 227 -4.16 -0.91 -3.73
N GLY A 228 -2.86 -1.08 -3.47
CA GLY A 228 -1.82 -0.23 -4.04
C GLY A 228 -1.85 -0.22 -5.57
N ALA A 229 -2.13 -1.37 -6.19
CA ALA A 229 -2.28 -1.51 -7.65
C ALA A 229 -3.57 -0.88 -8.22
N ALA A 230 -4.65 -0.84 -7.43
CA ALA A 230 -5.93 -0.27 -7.84
C ALA A 230 -6.03 1.24 -7.60
N SER A 231 -5.14 1.81 -6.78
CA SER A 231 -5.12 3.25 -6.50
C SER A 231 -4.73 4.05 -7.74
N THR A 232 -5.53 5.08 -8.04
CA THR A 232 -5.23 6.05 -9.12
C THR A 232 -4.11 7.02 -8.77
N LYS A 233 -3.75 7.07 -7.49
CA LYS A 233 -2.62 7.83 -6.96
C LYS A 233 -1.44 6.88 -6.78
N PRO A 234 -0.19 7.35 -6.96
CA PRO A 234 0.95 6.55 -6.53
C PRO A 234 0.79 6.18 -5.04
N PRO A 235 1.20 4.97 -4.61
CA PRO A 235 0.93 4.48 -3.25
C PRO A 235 1.35 5.44 -2.13
N ILE A 236 2.44 6.19 -2.34
CA ILE A 236 2.95 7.20 -1.40
C ILE A 236 1.99 8.39 -1.17
N GLU A 237 1.08 8.66 -2.11
CA GLU A 237 0.07 9.73 -2.02
C GLU A 237 -1.30 9.22 -1.52
N ASP A 238 -1.48 7.90 -1.38
CA ASP A 238 -2.66 7.32 -0.73
C ASP A 238 -2.39 7.18 0.77
N SER A 239 -2.71 8.23 1.52
CA SER A 239 -2.49 8.30 2.97
C SER A 239 -3.11 7.13 3.73
N SER A 240 -4.26 6.63 3.28
CA SER A 240 -4.91 5.49 3.91
C SER A 240 -4.17 4.18 3.62
N TRP A 241 -3.60 4.01 2.42
CA TRP A 241 -2.80 2.84 2.09
C TRP A 241 -1.48 2.84 2.87
N MET A 242 -0.80 3.99 2.91
CA MET A 242 0.42 4.16 3.69
C MET A 242 0.19 3.90 5.18
N ALA A 243 -0.91 4.42 5.75
CA ALA A 243 -1.29 4.15 7.14
C ALA A 243 -1.49 2.65 7.39
N ALA A 244 -2.15 1.93 6.46
CA ALA A 244 -2.32 0.49 6.54
C ALA A 244 -0.99 -0.27 6.49
N VAL A 245 -0.09 0.08 5.57
CA VAL A 245 1.25 -0.51 5.46
C VAL A 245 2.08 -0.28 6.73
N GLU A 246 2.08 0.94 7.25
CA GLU A 246 2.78 1.27 8.49
C GLU A 246 2.20 0.48 9.68
N ASP A 247 0.89 0.32 9.73
CA ASP A 247 0.22 -0.34 10.84
C ASP A 247 0.45 -1.85 10.87
N VAL A 248 0.35 -2.52 9.72
CA VAL A 248 0.71 -3.94 9.60
C VAL A 248 2.21 -4.12 9.89
N GLY A 249 3.06 -3.21 9.41
CA GLY A 249 4.50 -3.24 9.67
C GLY A 249 4.84 -3.12 11.16
N TRP A 250 4.10 -2.29 11.88
CA TRP A 250 4.24 -2.15 13.33
C TRP A 250 3.76 -3.40 14.09
N VAL A 251 2.64 -4.01 13.68
CA VAL A 251 2.19 -5.29 14.26
C VAL A 251 3.23 -6.38 14.05
N LEU A 252 3.81 -6.48 12.84
CA LEU A 252 4.86 -7.46 12.55
C LEU A 252 6.12 -7.20 13.41
N ASP A 253 6.52 -5.95 13.64
CA ASP A 253 7.62 -5.64 14.56
C ASP A 253 7.34 -6.14 15.99
N GLY A 254 6.11 -5.93 16.47
CA GLY A 254 5.66 -6.43 17.77
C GLY A 254 5.75 -7.96 17.86
N LEU A 255 5.28 -8.67 16.83
CA LEU A 255 5.38 -10.14 16.74
C LEU A 255 6.83 -10.64 16.62
N LEU A 256 7.68 -9.87 15.97
CA LEU A 256 9.09 -10.21 15.81
C LEU A 256 9.93 -9.84 17.04
N GLY A 257 9.38 -9.09 18.00
CA GLY A 257 10.12 -8.56 19.15
C GLY A 257 11.11 -7.46 18.76
N VAL A 258 10.92 -6.79 17.63
CA VAL A 258 11.77 -5.69 17.16
C VAL A 258 11.36 -4.44 17.92
N HIS A 259 12.14 -4.04 18.92
CA HIS A 259 11.91 -2.79 19.62
C HIS A 259 12.38 -1.61 18.75
N THR A 260 11.46 -0.87 18.14
CA THR A 260 11.79 0.46 17.60
C THR A 260 12.02 1.42 18.78
N PRO A 261 13.22 2.01 18.93
CA PRO A 261 13.44 3.02 19.97
C PRO A 261 12.51 4.22 19.73
N PRO A 262 11.93 4.81 20.79
CA PRO A 262 11.15 6.04 20.64
C PRO A 262 12.05 7.14 20.06
N ALA A 263 11.52 7.90 19.10
CA ALA A 263 12.21 9.05 18.53
C ALA A 263 12.66 10.00 19.66
N PRO A 264 13.87 10.56 19.60
CA PRO A 264 14.36 11.46 20.64
C PRO A 264 13.48 12.70 20.69
N THR A 265 12.63 12.80 21.73
CA THR A 265 11.92 14.03 22.05
C THR A 265 12.95 15.07 22.47
N SER A 266 13.21 16.06 21.61
CA SER A 266 13.91 17.28 22.00
C SER A 266 13.08 17.99 23.07
N LYS A 267 13.47 17.84 24.33
CA LYS A 267 12.90 18.65 25.41
C LYS A 267 13.28 20.10 25.16
N PRO A 268 12.34 21.06 25.15
CA PRO A 268 12.70 22.47 25.07
C PRO A 268 13.46 22.86 26.34
N SER A 269 14.66 23.40 26.13
CA SER A 269 15.51 24.01 27.15
C SER A 269 14.72 25.08 27.91
N ARG A 270 14.54 24.87 29.21
CA ARG A 270 13.88 25.83 30.10
C ARG A 270 14.90 26.93 30.40
N SER A 271 14.90 27.99 29.59
CA SER A 271 15.59 29.25 29.89
C SER A 271 15.07 29.79 31.22
N ARG A 272 15.94 29.78 32.24
CA ARG A 272 15.70 30.41 33.53
C ARG A 272 15.92 31.92 33.36
N ARG A 273 14.83 32.68 33.35
CA ARG A 273 14.85 34.15 33.43
C ARG A 273 14.53 34.58 34.86
N ARG A 274 15.42 35.45 35.36
CA ARG A 274 15.43 36.23 36.61
C ARG A 274 15.72 35.47 37.90
#